data_AF-A0A2W5A0G6-F1
#
_entry.id   AF-A0A2W5A0G6-F1
#
_cell.length_a   1.000
_cell.length_b   1.000
_cell.length_c   1.000
_cell.angle_alpha   90.00
_cell.angle_beta   90.00
_cell.angle_gamma   90.00
#
_symmetry.space_group_name_H-M   'P 1'
#
loop_
_entity.id
_entity.type
_entity.pdbx_description
1 polymer ?
#
loop_
_entity_poly.entity_id
_entity_poly.type
_entity_poly.pdbx_seq_one_letter_code
_entity_poly.pdbx_strand_id
1 'polypeptide(L)'
;KGLELSGGYSGHNKATGEFPVYSELDRLFTSSDCVIDFTTPEGAAASAAEAVRQKKSLIVGTTGLSAAQENILHDAAQTVPVVYSANMSVGVNLLLALVEQAAAKLGPDWDIEIFESHHKNKIDAPSGTALALGKAAKSGRGAGDFATDRNGKRRAGDIGYAVSRGGDVVGEHMVTFYGMGERLELGHRASDRSLFARGALKAAQWLQNQPAGLYGMRDVLGL
;
A
#
# COMPACT_ATOMS: atom_id res chain seq x y z
N LYS A 1 25.93 -4.04 4.37
CA LYS A 1 25.94 -3.47 3.00
C LYS A 1 24.62 -2.75 2.81
N GLY A 2 24.64 -1.47 2.44
CA GLY A 2 23.44 -0.63 2.34
C GLY A 2 22.81 -0.65 0.95
N LEU A 3 21.68 0.03 0.80
CA LEU A 3 21.16 0.43 -0.51
C LEU A 3 21.90 1.70 -0.96
N GLU A 4 22.20 1.76 -2.24
CA GLU A 4 22.75 2.95 -2.90
C GLU A 4 21.83 3.33 -4.07
N LEU A 5 21.65 4.62 -4.31
CA LEU A 5 20.83 5.10 -5.42
C LEU A 5 21.67 5.09 -6.70
N SER A 6 21.28 4.28 -7.68
CA SER A 6 21.94 4.19 -8.99
C SER A 6 21.56 5.34 -9.93
N GLY A 7 20.35 5.88 -9.80
CA GLY A 7 19.82 6.94 -10.66
C GLY A 7 18.30 7.01 -10.63
N GLY A 8 17.74 7.78 -11.56
CA GLY A 8 16.30 7.90 -11.79
C GLY A 8 15.95 7.87 -13.28
N TYR A 9 14.66 7.78 -13.58
CA TYR A 9 14.13 7.83 -14.94
C TYR A 9 13.14 8.99 -15.09
N SER A 10 13.23 9.71 -16.21
CA SER A 10 12.24 10.71 -16.62
C SER A 10 12.09 10.72 -18.14
N GLY A 11 10.86 10.54 -18.63
CA GLY A 11 10.54 10.62 -20.06
C GLY A 11 10.63 12.05 -20.64
N HIS A 12 10.81 13.06 -19.79
CA HIS A 12 11.01 14.45 -20.19
C HIS A 12 12.34 14.97 -19.61
N ASN A 13 13.12 15.62 -20.48
CA ASN A 13 14.51 16.08 -20.36
C ASN A 13 15.14 16.26 -18.94
N LYS A 14 16.45 15.96 -18.90
CA LYS A 14 17.33 15.73 -17.72
C LYS A 14 17.30 16.82 -16.65
N ALA A 15 17.06 16.43 -15.40
CA ALA A 15 17.38 17.25 -14.23
C ALA A 15 18.85 17.08 -13.82
N THR A 16 19.46 18.18 -13.39
CA THR A 16 20.82 18.29 -12.84
C THR A 16 20.78 17.96 -11.34
N GLY A 17 21.28 16.78 -10.98
CA GLY A 17 21.42 16.35 -9.60
C GLY A 17 22.69 15.51 -9.43
N GLU A 18 22.97 15.10 -8.20
CA GLU A 18 24.13 14.25 -7.88
C GLU A 18 24.05 12.87 -8.54
N PHE A 19 22.83 12.38 -8.82
CA PHE A 19 22.57 11.09 -9.43
C PHE A 19 22.12 11.22 -10.89
N PRO A 20 22.48 10.27 -11.77
CA PRO A 20 22.09 10.30 -13.17
C PRO A 20 20.56 10.14 -13.32
N VAL A 21 19.98 10.95 -14.20
CA VAL A 21 18.59 10.79 -14.66
C VAL A 21 18.60 10.34 -16.12
N TYR A 22 18.12 9.13 -16.36
CA TYR A 22 18.06 8.52 -17.69
C TYR A 22 16.76 8.90 -18.40
N SER A 23 16.85 9.12 -19.71
CA SER A 23 15.69 9.33 -20.61
C SER A 23 15.14 8.01 -21.17
N GLU A 24 15.91 6.93 -21.01
CA GLU A 24 15.61 5.60 -21.50
C GLU A 24 15.53 4.65 -20.29
N LEU A 25 14.40 3.96 -20.14
CA LEU A 25 14.11 3.12 -18.98
C LEU A 25 15.11 1.97 -18.85
N ASP A 26 15.55 1.40 -19.98
CA ASP A 26 16.53 0.32 -20.03
C ASP A 26 17.87 0.68 -19.39
N ARG A 27 18.30 1.93 -19.49
CA ARG A 27 19.54 2.39 -18.84
C ARG A 27 19.43 2.42 -17.31
N LEU A 28 18.26 2.76 -16.77
CA LEU A 28 18.02 2.67 -15.33
C LEU A 28 18.12 1.22 -14.85
N PHE A 29 17.50 0.28 -15.57
CA PHE A 29 17.59 -1.14 -15.24
C PHE A 29 19.01 -1.71 -15.37
N THR A 30 19.77 -1.26 -16.37
CA THR A 30 21.18 -1.68 -16.56
C THR A 30 22.05 -1.27 -15.39
N SER A 31 21.80 -0.09 -14.83
CA SER A 31 22.57 0.50 -13.71
C SER A 31 22.09 0.08 -12.32
N SER A 32 21.02 -0.71 -12.22
CA SER A 32 20.36 -1.02 -10.95
C SER A 32 20.19 -2.52 -10.72
N ASP A 33 20.16 -2.94 -9.47
CA ASP A 33 19.78 -4.32 -9.10
C ASP A 33 18.28 -4.47 -8.84
N CYS A 34 17.64 -3.36 -8.45
CA CYS A 34 16.21 -3.26 -8.19
C CYS A 34 15.71 -1.88 -8.66
N VAL A 35 14.52 -1.83 -9.24
CA VAL A 35 13.85 -0.58 -9.62
C VAL A 35 12.58 -0.39 -8.79
N ILE A 36 12.35 0.85 -8.35
CA ILE A 36 11.15 1.25 -7.61
C ILE A 36 10.30 2.14 -8.52
N ASP A 37 9.08 1.72 -8.80
CA ASP A 37 8.12 2.37 -9.69
C ASP A 37 6.91 2.90 -8.92
N PHE A 38 6.78 4.22 -8.90
CA PHE A 38 5.60 4.97 -8.43
C PHE A 38 5.19 5.99 -9.51
N THR A 39 4.94 5.49 -10.71
CA THR A 39 4.69 6.30 -11.90
C THR A 39 3.20 6.24 -12.32
N THR A 40 2.91 5.74 -13.51
CA THR A 40 1.55 5.53 -14.05
C THR A 40 1.33 4.05 -14.36
N PRO A 41 0.09 3.60 -14.54
CA PRO A 41 -0.19 2.21 -14.92
C PRO A 41 0.57 1.74 -16.17
N GLU A 42 0.78 2.62 -17.15
CA GLU A 42 1.58 2.35 -18.35
C GLU A 42 3.08 2.26 -18.03
N GLY A 43 3.57 3.14 -17.16
CA GLY A 43 4.95 3.10 -16.66
C GLY A 43 5.25 1.80 -15.92
N ALA A 44 4.34 1.36 -15.03
CA ALA A 44 4.47 0.09 -14.31
C ALA A 44 4.54 -1.12 -15.27
N ALA A 45 3.71 -1.13 -16.32
CA ALA A 45 3.77 -2.18 -17.35
C ALA A 45 5.09 -2.17 -18.13
N ALA A 46 5.60 -0.97 -18.48
CA ALA A 46 6.91 -0.83 -19.13
C ALA A 46 8.06 -1.30 -18.22
N SER A 47 8.02 -0.92 -16.94
CA SER A 47 8.99 -1.37 -15.93
C SER A 47 8.95 -2.88 -15.74
N ALA A 48 7.77 -3.51 -15.76
CA ALA A 48 7.64 -4.97 -15.67
C ALA A 48 8.28 -5.68 -16.87
N ALA A 49 8.03 -5.19 -18.09
CA ALA A 49 8.66 -5.74 -19.29
C ALA A 49 10.20 -5.62 -19.23
N GLU A 50 10.70 -4.49 -18.75
CA GLU A 50 12.13 -4.24 -18.64
C GLU A 50 12.81 -5.05 -17.52
N ALA A 51 12.11 -5.22 -16.39
CA ALA A 51 12.53 -6.08 -15.29
C ALA A 51 12.74 -7.52 -15.76
N VAL A 52 11.80 -8.07 -16.54
CA VAL A 52 11.93 -9.41 -17.14
C VAL A 52 13.09 -9.47 -18.12
N ARG A 53 13.19 -8.50 -19.04
CA ARG A 53 14.22 -8.46 -20.08
C ARG A 53 15.64 -8.47 -19.50
N GLN A 54 15.86 -7.74 -18.41
CA GLN A 54 17.17 -7.61 -17.76
C GLN A 54 17.35 -8.48 -16.51
N LYS A 55 16.34 -9.27 -16.14
CA LYS A 55 16.32 -10.12 -14.93
C LYS A 55 16.61 -9.33 -13.64
N LYS A 56 15.93 -8.19 -13.48
CA LYS A 56 16.08 -7.29 -12.33
C LYS A 56 14.83 -7.30 -11.45
N SER A 57 15.02 -7.02 -10.17
CA SER A 57 13.91 -6.97 -9.21
C SER A 57 13.08 -5.71 -9.41
N LEU A 58 11.78 -5.79 -9.16
CA LEU A 58 10.86 -4.67 -9.36
C LEU A 58 9.97 -4.45 -8.13
N ILE A 59 9.79 -3.19 -7.76
CA ILE A 59 8.84 -2.77 -6.72
C ILE A 59 7.87 -1.80 -7.36
N VAL A 60 6.58 -2.12 -7.34
CA VAL A 60 5.51 -1.31 -7.90
C VAL A 60 4.64 -0.78 -6.77
N GLY A 61 4.72 0.53 -6.54
CA GLY A 61 3.81 1.29 -5.69
C GLY A 61 2.74 2.07 -6.47
N THR A 62 2.78 2.00 -7.80
CA THR A 62 1.79 2.60 -8.70
C THR A 62 0.40 2.03 -8.44
N THR A 63 -0.59 2.91 -8.29
CA THR A 63 -2.00 2.55 -8.07
C THR A 63 -2.82 2.74 -9.34
N GLY A 64 -4.01 2.12 -9.40
CA GLY A 64 -4.96 2.32 -10.50
C GLY A 64 -4.67 1.47 -11.74
N LEU A 65 -3.94 0.36 -11.57
CA LEU A 65 -3.75 -0.62 -12.63
C LEU A 65 -5.09 -1.28 -12.97
N SER A 66 -5.32 -1.49 -14.26
CA SER A 66 -6.38 -2.38 -14.74
C SER A 66 -6.04 -3.84 -14.46
N ALA A 67 -7.03 -4.73 -14.49
CA ALA A 67 -6.80 -6.17 -14.35
C ALA A 67 -5.79 -6.72 -15.38
N ALA A 68 -5.78 -6.17 -16.60
CA ALA A 68 -4.80 -6.54 -17.61
C ALA A 68 -3.37 -6.10 -17.23
N GLN A 69 -3.20 -4.93 -16.62
CA GLN A 69 -1.91 -4.46 -16.14
C GLN A 69 -1.44 -5.20 -14.89
N GLU A 70 -2.35 -5.59 -14.00
CA GLU A 70 -2.02 -6.46 -12.87
C GLU A 70 -1.53 -7.83 -13.36
N ASN A 71 -2.16 -8.40 -14.39
CA ASN A 71 -1.70 -9.65 -15.01
C ASN A 71 -0.28 -9.53 -15.58
N ILE A 72 0.11 -8.38 -16.13
CA ILE A 72 1.50 -8.15 -16.58
C ILE A 72 2.49 -8.28 -15.41
N LEU A 73 2.12 -7.81 -14.21
CA LEU A 73 2.95 -7.99 -13.01
C LEU A 73 3.00 -9.46 -12.57
N HIS A 74 1.88 -10.18 -12.64
CA HIS A 74 1.83 -11.62 -12.37
C HIS A 74 2.70 -12.44 -13.33
N ASP A 75 2.71 -12.08 -14.61
CA ASP A 75 3.54 -12.74 -15.63
C ASP A 75 5.02 -12.42 -15.42
N ALA A 76 5.36 -11.15 -15.14
CA ALA A 76 6.73 -10.76 -14.83
C ALA A 76 7.27 -11.48 -13.58
N ALA A 77 6.42 -11.65 -12.57
CA ALA A 77 6.73 -12.37 -11.35
C ALA A 77 7.08 -13.86 -11.56
N GLN A 78 6.75 -14.45 -12.71
CA GLN A 78 7.22 -15.81 -13.04
C GLN A 78 8.72 -15.87 -13.34
N THR A 79 9.34 -14.72 -13.67
CA THR A 79 10.75 -14.64 -14.09
C THR A 79 11.62 -13.89 -13.09
N VAL A 80 11.09 -12.85 -12.45
CA VAL A 80 11.82 -11.98 -11.52
C VAL A 80 11.04 -11.77 -10.23
N PRO A 81 11.70 -11.43 -9.11
CA PRO A 81 10.99 -11.07 -7.89
C PRO A 81 10.33 -9.70 -8.05
N VAL A 82 9.03 -9.63 -7.77
CA VAL A 82 8.21 -8.40 -7.87
C VAL A 82 7.50 -8.16 -6.54
N VAL A 83 7.61 -6.95 -5.98
CA VAL A 83 6.70 -6.48 -4.92
C VAL A 83 5.67 -5.56 -5.55
N TYR A 84 4.39 -5.86 -5.38
CA TYR A 84 3.30 -4.97 -5.75
C TYR A 84 2.47 -4.64 -4.51
N SER A 85 2.33 -3.35 -4.19
CA SER A 85 1.46 -2.91 -3.12
C SER A 85 0.93 -1.51 -3.37
N ALA A 86 -0.39 -1.35 -3.28
CA ALA A 86 -1.06 -0.05 -3.33
C ALA A 86 -0.72 0.85 -2.13
N ASN A 87 -0.06 0.33 -1.08
CA ASN A 87 0.43 1.10 0.04
C ASN A 87 1.75 0.54 0.58
N MET A 88 2.85 1.29 0.42
CA MET A 88 4.17 0.88 0.92
C MET A 88 4.42 1.23 2.40
N SER A 89 3.49 1.87 3.10
CA SER A 89 3.67 2.17 4.53
C SER A 89 3.82 0.89 5.34
N VAL A 90 4.94 0.75 6.04
CA VAL A 90 5.16 -0.35 7.00
C VAL A 90 4.07 -0.32 8.09
N GLY A 91 3.76 0.86 8.62
CA GLY A 91 2.77 1.02 9.68
C GLY A 91 1.36 0.68 9.25
N VAL A 92 0.94 1.05 8.04
CA VAL A 92 -0.40 0.71 7.53
C VAL A 92 -0.51 -0.79 7.31
N ASN A 93 0.50 -1.44 6.73
CA ASN A 93 0.45 -2.89 6.49
C ASN A 93 0.40 -3.68 7.80
N LEU A 94 1.15 -3.26 8.82
CA LEU A 94 1.04 -3.84 10.16
C LEU A 94 -0.36 -3.59 10.76
N LEU A 95 -0.90 -2.39 10.63
CA LEU A 95 -2.24 -2.06 11.12
C LEU A 95 -3.32 -2.94 10.46
N LEU A 96 -3.23 -3.18 9.15
CA LEU A 96 -4.14 -4.09 8.44
C LEU A 96 -4.13 -5.50 9.06
N ALA A 97 -2.94 -6.06 9.29
CA ALA A 97 -2.80 -7.38 9.91
C ALA A 97 -3.34 -7.41 11.35
N LEU A 98 -3.07 -6.38 12.15
CA LEU A 98 -3.58 -6.28 13.52
C LEU A 98 -5.11 -6.15 13.58
N VAL A 99 -5.70 -5.37 12.66
CA VAL A 99 -7.15 -5.21 12.56
C VAL A 99 -7.83 -6.52 12.17
N GLU A 100 -7.27 -7.24 11.20
CA GLU A 100 -7.76 -8.57 10.81
C GLU A 100 -7.69 -9.56 11.97
N GLN A 101 -6.56 -9.61 12.68
CA GLN A 101 -6.40 -10.48 13.86
C GLN A 101 -7.36 -10.10 14.99
N ALA A 102 -7.51 -8.81 15.30
CA ALA A 102 -8.43 -8.35 16.34
C ALA A 102 -9.88 -8.71 15.98
N ALA A 103 -10.30 -8.47 14.74
CA ALA A 103 -11.65 -8.78 14.27
C ALA A 103 -11.95 -10.29 14.34
N ALA A 104 -10.97 -11.15 14.06
CA ALA A 104 -11.10 -12.59 14.17
C ALA A 104 -11.21 -13.09 15.62
N LYS A 105 -10.66 -12.36 16.60
CA LYS A 105 -10.64 -12.77 18.01
C LYS A 105 -11.78 -12.18 18.84
N LEU A 106 -12.19 -10.95 18.56
CA LEU A 106 -13.22 -10.25 19.34
C LEU A 106 -14.66 -10.66 18.93
N GLY A 107 -14.85 -11.23 17.74
CA GLY A 107 -16.14 -11.78 17.32
C GLY A 107 -17.18 -10.72 16.93
N PRO A 108 -18.47 -11.13 16.79
CA PRO A 108 -19.52 -10.28 16.24
C PRO A 108 -20.11 -9.26 17.24
N ASP A 109 -19.93 -9.47 18.55
CA ASP A 109 -20.48 -8.61 19.61
C ASP A 109 -19.73 -7.28 19.77
N TRP A 110 -18.57 -7.15 19.12
CA TRP A 110 -17.79 -5.93 19.11
C TRP A 110 -18.12 -5.08 17.88
N ASP A 111 -18.59 -3.87 18.10
CA ASP A 111 -18.91 -2.96 17.00
C ASP A 111 -17.63 -2.38 16.39
N ILE A 112 -17.48 -2.44 15.07
CA ILE A 112 -16.29 -1.93 14.36
C ILE A 112 -16.62 -0.61 13.69
N GLU A 113 -15.82 0.41 14.01
CA GLU A 113 -15.85 1.74 13.39
C GLU A 113 -14.48 2.13 12.87
N ILE A 114 -14.45 2.71 11.67
CA ILE A 114 -13.24 3.19 11.03
C ILE A 114 -13.36 4.70 10.85
N PHE A 115 -12.57 5.44 11.60
CA PHE A 115 -12.41 6.87 11.41
C PHE A 115 -11.20 7.17 10.52
N GLU A 116 -11.35 8.14 9.63
CA GLU A 116 -10.23 8.72 8.91
C GLU A 116 -10.26 10.25 8.81
N SER A 117 -9.08 10.86 8.74
CA SER A 117 -8.92 12.29 8.47
C SER A 117 -7.85 12.52 7.40
N HIS A 118 -8.09 13.47 6.50
CA HIS A 118 -7.16 13.87 5.44
C HIS A 118 -7.29 15.37 5.14
N HIS A 119 -6.35 15.90 4.37
CA HIS A 119 -6.33 17.29 3.93
C HIS A 119 -7.62 17.69 3.18
N LYS A 120 -7.92 18.99 3.20
CA LYS A 120 -9.14 19.56 2.59
C LYS A 120 -9.33 19.25 1.10
N ASN A 121 -8.23 19.02 0.37
CA ASN A 121 -8.24 18.77 -1.08
C ASN A 121 -8.43 17.30 -1.48
N LYS A 122 -8.66 16.37 -0.52
CA LYS A 122 -8.79 14.95 -0.85
C LYS A 122 -10.19 14.68 -1.42
N ILE A 123 -10.23 14.08 -2.61
CA ILE A 123 -11.45 13.90 -3.41
C ILE A 123 -12.23 12.65 -3.01
N ASP A 124 -11.53 11.52 -2.83
CA ASP A 124 -12.12 10.23 -2.47
C ASP A 124 -12.50 10.16 -0.99
N ALA A 125 -13.62 9.50 -0.69
CA ALA A 125 -14.13 9.25 0.66
C ALA A 125 -15.00 7.97 0.68
N PRO A 126 -14.74 6.99 1.57
CA PRO A 126 -13.54 6.86 2.42
C PRO A 126 -12.25 6.70 1.60
N SER A 127 -11.08 6.97 2.18
CA SER A 127 -9.81 6.71 1.51
C SER A 127 -9.59 5.23 1.19
N GLY A 128 -8.73 4.97 0.19
CA GLY A 128 -8.29 3.60 -0.12
C GLY A 128 -7.74 2.83 1.10
N THR A 129 -6.99 3.50 2.00
CA THR A 129 -6.51 2.88 3.25
C THR A 129 -7.66 2.55 4.20
N ALA A 130 -8.65 3.43 4.35
CA ALA A 130 -9.83 3.14 5.17
C ALA A 130 -10.60 1.93 4.62
N LEU A 131 -10.83 1.89 3.30
CA LEU A 131 -11.47 0.74 2.64
C LEU A 131 -10.67 -0.56 2.83
N ALA A 132 -9.34 -0.50 2.78
CA ALA A 132 -8.49 -1.66 3.06
C ALA A 132 -8.61 -2.13 4.52
N LEU A 133 -8.69 -1.21 5.48
CA LEU A 133 -8.92 -1.53 6.89
C LEU A 133 -10.28 -2.22 7.11
N GLY A 134 -11.34 -1.75 6.46
CA GLY A 134 -12.63 -2.41 6.55
C GLY A 134 -12.65 -3.79 5.89
N LYS A 135 -11.95 -3.97 4.77
CA LYS A 135 -11.75 -5.29 4.16
C LYS A 135 -11.00 -6.23 5.10
N ALA A 136 -9.93 -5.76 5.75
CA ALA A 136 -9.20 -6.54 6.76
C ALA A 136 -10.09 -6.93 7.94
N ALA A 137 -10.88 -5.99 8.46
CA ALA A 137 -11.82 -6.25 9.54
C ALA A 137 -12.90 -7.27 9.14
N LYS A 138 -13.47 -7.13 7.94
CA LYS A 138 -14.43 -8.08 7.36
C LYS A 138 -13.83 -9.46 7.15
N SER A 139 -12.58 -9.53 6.67
CA SER A 139 -11.83 -10.78 6.50
C SER A 139 -11.69 -11.51 7.83
N GLY A 140 -11.17 -10.82 8.85
CA GLY A 140 -10.99 -11.41 10.19
C GLY A 140 -12.31 -11.88 10.80
N ARG A 141 -13.38 -11.09 10.65
CA ARG A 141 -14.72 -11.46 11.14
C ARG A 141 -15.40 -12.57 10.33
N GLY A 142 -15.05 -12.72 9.05
CA GLY A 142 -15.70 -13.60 8.08
C GLY A 142 -17.03 -13.07 7.51
N ALA A 143 -17.56 -11.94 8.02
CA ALA A 143 -18.83 -11.35 7.58
C ALA A 143 -18.91 -9.85 7.95
N GLY A 144 -19.95 -9.18 7.44
CA GLY A 144 -20.27 -7.79 7.77
C GLY A 144 -20.48 -6.92 6.53
N ASP A 145 -21.35 -5.93 6.65
CA ASP A 145 -21.62 -4.95 5.59
C ASP A 145 -20.95 -3.61 5.87
N PHE A 146 -20.52 -2.95 4.81
CA PHE A 146 -19.92 -1.63 4.91
C PHE A 146 -21.00 -0.56 5.01
N ALA A 147 -20.92 0.31 6.02
CA ALA A 147 -21.91 1.35 6.25
C ALA A 147 -21.24 2.73 6.32
N THR A 148 -21.56 3.59 5.36
CA THR A 148 -21.11 5.00 5.29
C THR A 148 -22.19 5.99 5.71
N ASP A 149 -23.46 5.64 5.54
CA ASP A 149 -24.60 6.42 6.01
C ASP A 149 -25.19 5.80 7.27
N ARG A 150 -25.38 6.60 8.32
CA ARG A 150 -25.78 6.15 9.66
C ARG A 150 -26.93 6.97 10.18
N ASN A 151 -28.11 6.65 9.67
CA ASN A 151 -29.37 7.17 10.18
C ASN A 151 -30.10 6.06 10.97
N GLY A 152 -30.29 6.27 12.28
CA GLY A 152 -31.02 5.35 13.15
C GLY A 152 -30.13 4.37 13.92
N LYS A 153 -30.74 3.26 14.39
CA LYS A 153 -30.04 2.26 15.21
C LYS A 153 -28.98 1.53 14.38
N ARG A 154 -27.81 1.28 14.99
CA ARG A 154 -26.74 0.48 14.40
C ARG A 154 -27.24 -0.94 14.13
N ARG A 155 -26.95 -1.48 12.95
CA ARG A 155 -27.18 -2.90 12.65
C ARG A 155 -26.00 -3.71 13.15
N ALA A 156 -26.29 -4.87 13.74
CA ALA A 156 -25.24 -5.76 14.23
C ALA A 156 -24.37 -6.25 13.07
N GLY A 157 -23.06 -6.29 13.28
CA GLY A 157 -22.08 -6.76 12.28
C GLY A 157 -21.65 -5.73 11.23
N ASP A 158 -22.32 -4.58 11.11
CA ASP A 158 -21.90 -3.50 10.20
C ASP A 158 -20.46 -3.02 10.55
N ILE A 159 -19.72 -2.58 9.53
CA ILE A 159 -18.41 -1.94 9.66
C ILE A 159 -18.59 -0.48 9.21
N GLY A 160 -18.48 0.44 10.17
CA GLY A 160 -18.72 1.86 9.95
C GLY A 160 -17.55 2.62 9.39
N TYR A 161 -17.86 3.67 8.63
CA TYR A 161 -16.89 4.69 8.23
C TYR A 161 -17.31 6.07 8.69
N ALA A 162 -16.36 6.81 9.27
CA ALA A 162 -16.48 8.23 9.58
C ALA A 162 -15.32 8.99 8.94
N VAL A 163 -15.65 10.06 8.22
CA VAL A 163 -14.70 10.74 7.34
C VAL A 163 -14.60 12.21 7.72
N SER A 164 -13.36 12.68 7.94
CA SER A 164 -13.04 14.09 8.16
C SER A 164 -12.11 14.64 7.08
N ARG A 165 -12.30 15.90 6.72
CA ARG A 165 -11.46 16.64 5.76
C ARG A 165 -11.10 18.00 6.34
N GLY A 166 -9.82 18.31 6.45
CA GLY A 166 -9.38 19.58 7.04
C GLY A 166 -7.89 19.81 6.95
N GLY A 167 -7.51 21.09 6.83
CA GLY A 167 -6.10 21.51 6.82
C GLY A 167 -5.25 20.77 5.78
N ASP A 168 -4.07 20.37 6.21
CA ASP A 168 -2.99 19.71 5.46
C ASP A 168 -2.72 18.26 5.94
N VAL A 169 -3.66 17.67 6.70
CA VAL A 169 -3.52 16.32 7.25
C VAL A 169 -3.12 15.32 6.17
N VAL A 170 -1.95 14.69 6.34
CA VAL A 170 -1.44 13.72 5.35
C VAL A 170 -2.31 12.47 5.30
N GLY A 171 -2.71 11.98 6.47
CA GLY A 171 -3.66 10.88 6.63
C GLY A 171 -3.62 10.31 8.05
N GLU A 172 -4.78 10.17 8.67
CA GLU A 172 -4.95 9.46 9.93
C GLU A 172 -6.05 8.42 9.78
N HIS A 173 -5.85 7.26 10.40
CA HIS A 173 -6.77 6.14 10.37
C HIS A 173 -6.85 5.53 11.75
N MET A 174 -8.06 5.32 12.25
CA MET A 174 -8.32 4.67 13.53
C MET A 174 -9.41 3.63 13.34
N VAL A 175 -9.11 2.39 13.71
CA VAL A 175 -10.12 1.32 13.81
C VAL A 175 -10.44 1.13 15.28
N THR A 176 -11.69 1.36 15.65
CA THR A 176 -12.18 1.15 17.01
C THR A 176 -13.10 -0.05 17.04
N PHE A 177 -12.81 -0.97 17.96
CA PHE A 177 -13.68 -2.06 18.35
C PHE A 177 -14.36 -1.65 19.66
N TYR A 178 -15.68 -1.49 19.66
CA TYR A 178 -16.47 -1.15 20.85
C TYR A 178 -17.08 -2.41 21.45
N GLY A 179 -16.70 -2.72 22.68
CA GLY A 179 -17.32 -3.76 23.51
C GLY A 179 -18.18 -3.15 24.61
N MET A 180 -18.84 -4.00 25.38
CA MET A 180 -19.58 -3.54 26.57
C MET A 180 -18.60 -3.16 27.68
N GLY A 181 -18.49 -1.86 27.97
CA GLY A 181 -17.66 -1.34 29.06
C GLY A 181 -16.19 -1.10 28.69
N GLU A 182 -15.78 -1.38 27.46
CA GLU A 182 -14.42 -1.17 26.97
C GLU A 182 -14.36 -0.88 25.47
N ARG A 183 -13.21 -0.40 25.01
CA ARG A 183 -12.91 -0.22 23.59
C ARG A 183 -11.45 -0.52 23.31
N LEU A 184 -11.18 -1.12 22.16
CA LEU A 184 -9.83 -1.30 21.62
C LEU A 184 -9.66 -0.40 20.40
N GLU A 185 -8.58 0.39 20.38
CA GLU A 185 -8.30 1.37 19.33
C GLU A 185 -6.95 1.06 18.67
N LEU A 186 -6.97 0.85 17.36
CA LEU A 186 -5.77 0.61 16.55
C LEU A 186 -5.63 1.75 15.53
N GLY A 187 -4.58 2.56 15.70
CA GLY A 187 -4.41 3.81 14.96
C GLY A 187 -3.09 3.92 14.20
N HIS A 188 -3.15 4.60 13.04
CA HIS A 188 -1.98 5.03 12.27
C HIS A 188 -2.12 6.51 11.92
N ARG A 189 -1.04 7.28 12.07
CA ARG A 189 -0.96 8.69 11.68
C ARG A 189 0.27 8.92 10.82
N ALA A 190 0.07 9.44 9.62
CA ALA A 190 1.14 9.85 8.72
C ALA A 190 1.51 11.31 9.01
N SER A 191 2.78 11.56 9.38
CA SER A 191 3.31 12.92 9.50
C SER A 191 3.82 13.46 8.17
N ASP A 192 4.33 12.58 7.30
CA ASP A 192 4.94 12.97 6.03
C ASP A 192 4.93 11.80 5.03
N ARG A 193 5.04 12.09 3.72
CA ARG A 193 4.95 11.07 2.66
C ARG A 193 6.23 10.25 2.45
N SER A 194 7.36 10.61 3.06
CA SER A 194 8.60 9.82 2.95
C SER A 194 8.49 8.45 3.62
N LEU A 195 7.43 8.21 4.42
CA LEU A 195 7.12 6.88 4.95
C LEU A 195 6.93 5.83 3.84
N PHE A 196 6.38 6.22 2.68
CA PHE A 196 6.17 5.29 1.57
C PHE A 196 7.50 4.93 0.91
N ALA A 197 8.40 5.91 0.77
CA ALA A 197 9.76 5.68 0.30
C ALA A 197 10.54 4.76 1.25
N ARG A 198 10.47 4.98 2.56
CA ARG A 198 11.08 4.08 3.56
C ARG A 198 10.58 2.64 3.43
N GLY A 199 9.27 2.47 3.18
CA GLY A 199 8.67 1.17 2.93
C GLY A 199 9.17 0.51 1.65
N ALA A 200 9.24 1.25 0.54
CA ALA A 200 9.79 0.76 -0.72
C ALA A 200 11.27 0.37 -0.60
N LEU A 201 12.07 1.14 0.16
CA LEU A 201 13.47 0.79 0.45
C LEU A 201 13.56 -0.49 1.31
N LYS A 202 12.68 -0.67 2.29
CA LYS A 202 12.61 -1.92 3.06
C LYS A 202 12.25 -3.11 2.16
N ALA A 203 11.29 -2.93 1.25
CA ALA A 203 10.94 -3.93 0.25
C ALA A 203 12.15 -4.25 -0.65
N ALA A 204 12.91 -3.24 -1.11
CA ALA A 204 14.10 -3.45 -1.94
C ALA A 204 15.18 -4.27 -1.23
N GLN A 205 15.44 -3.99 0.05
CA GLN A 205 16.36 -4.79 0.84
C GLN A 205 15.90 -6.23 1.01
N TRP A 206 14.60 -6.43 1.26
CA TRP A 206 14.03 -7.77 1.44
C TRP A 206 14.05 -8.58 0.15
N LEU A 207 13.76 -7.95 -0.98
CA LEU A 207 13.63 -8.57 -2.30
C LEU A 207 14.93 -9.15 -2.85
N GLN A 208 16.09 -8.62 -2.43
CA GLN A 208 17.43 -9.10 -2.86
C GLN A 208 17.66 -10.60 -2.65
N ASN A 209 16.97 -11.20 -1.68
CA ASN A 209 17.15 -12.61 -1.30
C ASN A 209 15.95 -13.48 -1.66
N GLN A 210 15.00 -12.97 -2.46
CA GLN A 210 13.78 -13.71 -2.81
C GLN A 210 13.88 -14.33 -4.20
N PRO A 211 13.31 -15.54 -4.40
CA PRO A 211 13.14 -16.09 -5.73
C PRO A 211 12.09 -15.29 -6.52
N ALA A 212 12.01 -15.56 -7.82
CA ALA A 212 10.92 -15.05 -8.65
C ALA A 212 9.56 -15.37 -8.01
N GLY A 213 8.70 -14.36 -7.97
CA GLY A 213 7.40 -14.42 -7.31
C GLY A 213 6.78 -13.04 -7.19
N LEU A 214 5.45 -13.01 -7.01
CA LEU A 214 4.71 -11.79 -6.75
C LEU A 214 4.47 -11.70 -5.25
N TYR A 215 4.98 -10.65 -4.64
CA TYR A 215 4.92 -10.42 -3.20
C TYR A 215 4.18 -9.12 -2.91
N GLY A 216 3.54 -9.07 -1.74
CA GLY A 216 3.00 -7.85 -1.15
C GLY A 216 3.86 -7.36 0.01
N MET A 217 3.46 -6.22 0.59
CA MET A 217 4.11 -5.71 1.80
C MET A 217 3.89 -6.61 3.03
N ARG A 218 2.90 -7.50 3.03
CA ARG A 218 2.74 -8.50 4.10
C ARG A 218 3.88 -9.50 4.10
N ASP A 219 4.28 -9.99 2.93
CA ASP A 219 5.42 -10.90 2.76
C ASP A 219 6.73 -10.22 3.22
N VAL A 220 6.94 -8.97 2.78
CA VAL A 220 8.09 -8.14 3.18
C VAL A 220 8.21 -7.99 4.70
N LEU A 221 7.07 -7.99 5.40
CA LEU A 221 6.99 -7.81 6.85
C LEU A 221 6.85 -9.11 7.64
N GLY A 222 6.64 -10.26 6.97
CA GLY A 222 6.39 -11.55 7.62
C GLY A 222 5.06 -11.59 8.39
N LEU A 223 3.99 -11.02 7.82
CA LEU A 223 2.65 -10.87 8.43
C LEU A 223 1.58 -11.77 7.84
#